data_AF-A0A482X5J6-F1
#
_entry.id   AF-A0A482X5J6-F1
#
_cell.length_a   1.000
_cell.length_b   1.000
_cell.length_c   1.000
_cell.angle_alpha   90.00
_cell.angle_beta   90.00
_cell.angle_gamma   90.00
#
_symmetry.space_group_name_H-M   'P 1'
#
loop_
_entity.id
_entity.type
_entity.pdbx_description
1 polymer ?
#
loop_
_entity_poly.entity_id
_entity_poly.type
_entity_poly.pdbx_seq_one_letter_code
_entity_poly.pdbx_strand_id
1 'polypeptide(L)'
;MSKHLLNTVIVFFVTLIKVCDVVSFGEVIYAINAGGDAFTDSMGIKYDRDPLFGKVGTASDYGKRLLIARVPANDQVLYQTERYHHSTFGYDIPIKEDGDYVMVLKFCEVYFNAPNMKVFDIVLNGDHTIVADLDIYDRVGQGVAHDEYVPFSVKQGRLYYSEEESDIRGGKIRVEFIKGYRDNPKINAVYVIKGKPSDIPKLPSMPEMEDWKVVEDVEGEKQGGAGRTRRPSGPRTPDPYAVDDSSLMLPVFVAIGAFIPLLFCLCKL
;
A
#
# COMPACT_ATOMS: atom_id res chain seq x y z
N MET A 1 -29.95 43.39 -38.74
CA MET A 1 -29.28 42.07 -38.82
C MET A 1 -28.18 41.92 -37.75
N SER A 2 -28.43 42.30 -36.48
CA SER A 2 -27.37 42.35 -35.45
C SER A 2 -27.81 41.86 -34.05
N LYS A 3 -29.11 41.84 -33.75
CA LYS A 3 -29.62 41.36 -32.44
C LYS A 3 -29.83 39.85 -32.35
N HIS A 4 -30.07 39.18 -33.48
CA HIS A 4 -30.26 37.72 -33.50
C HIS A 4 -28.96 36.92 -33.36
N LEU A 5 -27.82 37.45 -33.84
CA LEU A 5 -26.54 36.75 -33.74
C LEU A 5 -26.01 36.76 -32.28
N LEU A 6 -26.25 37.85 -31.54
CA LEU A 6 -25.80 37.99 -30.15
C LEU A 6 -26.58 37.07 -29.20
N ASN A 7 -27.90 36.94 -29.39
CA ASN A 7 -28.72 36.04 -28.58
C ASN A 7 -28.37 34.56 -28.82
N THR A 8 -28.03 34.16 -30.05
CA THR A 8 -27.63 32.77 -30.35
C THR A 8 -26.25 32.43 -29.79
N VAL A 9 -25.31 33.38 -29.75
CA VAL A 9 -23.98 33.18 -29.15
C VAL A 9 -24.06 33.09 -27.62
N ILE A 10 -24.92 33.89 -26.97
CA ILE A 10 -25.14 33.82 -25.52
C ILE A 10 -25.85 32.50 -25.13
N VAL A 11 -26.83 32.04 -25.92
CA VAL A 11 -27.50 30.76 -25.69
C VAL A 11 -26.54 29.57 -25.90
N PHE A 12 -25.58 29.65 -26.83
CA PHE A 12 -24.55 28.60 -26.97
C PHE A 12 -23.51 28.61 -25.85
N PHE A 13 -23.19 29.77 -25.26
CA PHE A 13 -22.25 29.86 -24.14
C PHE A 13 -22.84 29.45 -22.79
N VAL A 14 -24.16 29.53 -22.63
CA VAL A 14 -24.87 29.12 -21.40
C VAL A 14 -25.23 27.62 -21.40
N THR A 15 -25.13 26.94 -22.55
CA THR A 15 -25.51 25.51 -22.69
C THR A 15 -24.29 24.58 -22.88
N LEU A 16 -23.18 24.85 -22.18
CA LEU A 16 -22.10 23.88 -22.04
C LEU A 16 -21.47 23.91 -20.63
N ILE A 17 -22.25 24.25 -19.62
CA ILE A 17 -21.95 23.77 -18.28
C ILE A 17 -22.51 22.36 -18.24
N LYS A 18 -21.73 21.40 -18.76
CA LYS A 18 -21.85 20.04 -18.24
C LYS A 18 -21.57 20.20 -16.75
N VAL A 19 -22.63 20.06 -15.94
CA VAL A 19 -22.47 19.70 -14.55
C VAL A 19 -21.77 18.36 -14.61
N CYS A 20 -20.43 18.37 -14.65
CA CYS A 20 -19.70 17.30 -14.01
C CYS A 20 -20.23 17.38 -12.59
N ASP A 21 -20.95 16.35 -12.16
CA ASP A 21 -21.09 16.09 -10.75
C ASP A 21 -19.67 16.10 -10.20
N VAL A 22 -19.25 17.24 -9.65
CA VAL A 22 -18.03 17.31 -8.87
C VAL A 22 -18.39 16.48 -7.67
N VAL A 23 -18.01 15.20 -7.73
CA VAL A 23 -17.95 14.36 -6.54
C VAL A 23 -17.05 15.14 -5.60
N SER A 24 -17.67 15.83 -4.65
CA SER A 24 -16.96 16.63 -3.66
C SER A 24 -16.32 15.65 -2.71
N PHE A 25 -15.13 15.19 -3.07
CA PHE A 25 -14.27 14.44 -2.18
C PHE A 25 -14.05 15.27 -0.92
N GLY A 26 -14.15 14.66 0.27
CA GLY A 26 -13.84 15.35 1.52
C GLY A 26 -12.43 15.96 1.50
N GLU A 27 -12.18 16.95 2.34
CA GLU A 27 -10.87 17.61 2.38
C GLU A 27 -9.79 16.61 2.78
N VAL A 28 -8.84 16.31 1.89
CA VAL A 28 -7.69 15.45 2.21
C VAL A 28 -6.75 16.21 3.15
N ILE A 29 -6.60 15.73 4.39
CA ILE A 29 -5.75 16.36 5.40
C ILE A 29 -4.38 15.68 5.52
N TYR A 30 -4.27 14.44 5.05
CA TYR A 30 -3.06 13.63 5.12
C TYR A 30 -3.10 12.56 4.03
N ALA A 31 -1.99 12.33 3.33
CA ALA A 31 -1.86 11.23 2.37
C ALA A 31 -0.38 10.88 2.16
N ILE A 32 -0.02 9.61 2.22
CA ILE A 32 1.36 9.13 2.01
C ILE A 32 1.38 7.84 1.17
N ASN A 33 2.40 7.73 0.32
CA ASN A 33 2.73 6.52 -0.40
C ASN A 33 3.84 5.77 0.35
N ALA A 34 3.47 4.72 1.10
CA ALA A 34 4.41 4.01 1.96
C ALA A 34 5.42 3.21 1.13
N GLY A 35 6.69 3.32 1.50
CA GLY A 35 7.83 2.77 0.76
C GLY A 35 8.12 3.42 -0.59
N GLY A 36 7.30 4.39 -1.04
CA GLY A 36 7.38 5.00 -2.36
C GLY A 36 7.64 6.51 -2.34
N ASP A 37 7.84 7.04 -3.55
CA ASP A 37 7.90 8.49 -3.81
C ASP A 37 6.51 9.13 -3.79
N ALA A 38 6.48 10.46 -3.76
CA ALA A 38 5.25 11.23 -3.87
C ALA A 38 4.50 10.89 -5.16
N PHE A 39 3.18 10.81 -5.08
CA PHE A 39 2.32 10.39 -6.18
C PHE A 39 0.98 11.13 -6.15
N THR A 40 0.33 11.30 -7.31
CA THR A 40 -1.02 11.86 -7.39
C THR A 40 -1.90 10.87 -8.13
N ASP A 41 -2.97 10.42 -7.48
CA ASP A 41 -3.87 9.43 -8.08
C ASP A 41 -4.83 10.05 -9.09
N SER A 42 -5.60 9.18 -9.76
CA SER A 42 -6.59 9.57 -10.76
C SER A 42 -7.74 10.44 -10.21
N MET A 43 -7.93 10.48 -8.89
CA MET A 43 -8.90 11.32 -8.20
C MET A 43 -8.30 12.68 -7.77
N GLY A 44 -7.00 12.89 -7.98
CA GLY A 44 -6.30 14.11 -7.62
C GLY A 44 -5.80 14.17 -6.18
N ILE A 45 -5.88 13.06 -5.43
CA ILE A 45 -5.28 12.98 -4.08
C ILE A 45 -3.77 12.98 -4.23
N LYS A 46 -3.11 13.94 -3.57
CA LYS A 46 -1.66 14.07 -3.56
C LYS A 46 -1.10 13.32 -2.36
N TYR A 47 -0.48 12.18 -2.60
CA TYR A 47 0.25 11.41 -1.61
C TYR A 47 1.68 11.94 -1.52
N ASP A 48 2.11 12.30 -0.32
CA ASP A 48 3.49 12.64 -0.05
C ASP A 48 4.38 11.40 -0.11
N ARG A 49 5.68 11.62 -0.35
CA ARG A 49 6.70 10.57 -0.18
C ARG A 49 6.68 10.08 1.25
N ASP A 50 6.93 8.80 1.45
CA ASP A 50 7.00 8.20 2.77
C ASP A 50 7.93 8.97 3.75
N PRO A 51 7.40 9.53 4.85
CA PRO A 51 8.19 10.30 5.81
C PRO A 51 9.17 9.45 6.63
N LEU A 52 8.99 8.13 6.65
CA LEU A 52 9.83 7.16 7.34
C LEU A 52 10.97 6.61 6.47
N PHE A 53 11.08 7.06 5.21
CA PHE A 53 12.14 6.65 4.31
C PHE A 53 13.54 6.87 4.92
N GLY A 54 14.34 5.80 4.97
CA GLY A 54 15.68 5.80 5.56
C GLY A 54 15.72 5.91 7.09
N LYS A 55 14.57 5.79 7.79
CA LYS A 55 14.49 5.96 9.25
C LYS A 55 13.91 4.75 9.96
N VAL A 56 12.71 4.30 9.56
CA VAL A 56 11.95 3.27 10.28
C VAL A 56 11.46 2.25 9.27
N GLY A 57 11.84 0.98 9.45
CA GLY A 57 11.40 -0.12 8.59
C GLY A 57 11.99 -0.09 7.19
N THR A 58 11.54 -1.03 6.38
CA THR A 58 12.06 -1.28 5.05
C THR A 58 11.06 -0.83 4.00
N ALA A 59 11.51 0.03 3.09
CA ALA A 59 10.78 0.35 1.87
C ALA A 59 10.97 -0.79 0.86
N SER A 60 9.89 -1.23 0.23
CA SER A 60 9.91 -2.30 -0.77
C SER A 60 9.08 -1.89 -1.97
N ASP A 61 9.59 -2.18 -3.16
CA ASP A 61 8.87 -2.05 -4.42
C ASP A 61 8.61 -3.40 -5.09
N TYR A 62 8.62 -4.47 -4.27
CA TYR A 62 8.40 -5.86 -4.69
C TYR A 62 7.12 -5.99 -5.53
N GLY A 63 6.06 -5.27 -5.17
CA GLY A 63 4.78 -5.29 -5.88
C GLY A 63 4.82 -4.81 -7.33
N LYS A 64 5.84 -4.05 -7.76
CA LYS A 64 5.96 -3.55 -9.15
C LYS A 64 6.06 -4.65 -10.23
N ARG A 65 6.29 -5.89 -9.83
CA ARG A 65 6.29 -7.06 -10.73
C ARG A 65 4.89 -7.55 -11.08
N LEU A 66 3.89 -7.18 -10.28
CA LEU A 66 2.52 -7.64 -10.39
C LEU A 66 1.66 -6.55 -11.05
N LEU A 67 0.68 -6.98 -11.83
CA LEU A 67 -0.46 -6.15 -12.17
C LEU A 67 -1.43 -6.22 -11.00
N ILE A 68 -1.80 -5.07 -10.43
CA ILE A 68 -2.69 -5.03 -9.27
C ILE A 68 -4.15 -4.99 -9.73
N ALA A 69 -4.94 -5.97 -9.31
CA ALA A 69 -6.36 -6.05 -9.62
C ALA A 69 -7.20 -5.04 -8.81
N ARG A 70 -8.43 -4.75 -9.28
CA ARG A 70 -9.43 -3.82 -8.70
C ARG A 70 -9.08 -2.33 -8.75
N VAL A 71 -7.96 -1.94 -9.38
CA VAL A 71 -7.55 -0.53 -9.48
C VAL A 71 -7.09 -0.16 -10.90
N PRO A 72 -7.32 1.09 -11.35
CA PRO A 72 -6.82 1.56 -12.63
C PRO A 72 -5.29 1.45 -12.71
N ALA A 73 -4.76 1.18 -13.91
CA ALA A 73 -3.32 1.02 -14.14
C ALA A 73 -2.47 2.18 -13.60
N ASN A 74 -2.98 3.41 -13.69
CA ASN A 74 -2.26 4.60 -13.22
C ASN A 74 -2.12 4.65 -11.69
N ASP A 75 -3.07 4.07 -10.94
CA ASP A 75 -3.09 4.14 -9.47
C ASP A 75 -2.45 2.92 -8.81
N GLN A 76 -2.05 1.91 -9.60
CA GLN A 76 -1.44 0.67 -9.09
C GLN A 76 -0.19 0.93 -8.24
N VAL A 77 0.53 2.03 -8.49
CA VAL A 77 1.74 2.38 -7.72
C VAL A 77 1.47 2.44 -6.21
N LEU A 78 0.27 2.89 -5.80
CA LEU A 78 -0.15 2.98 -4.40
C LEU A 78 -0.36 1.61 -3.72
N TYR A 79 -0.25 0.52 -4.49
CA TYR A 79 -0.35 -0.87 -4.04
C TYR A 79 0.89 -1.69 -4.44
N GLN A 80 1.82 -1.09 -5.18
CA GLN A 80 3.06 -1.75 -5.63
C GLN A 80 4.27 -1.38 -4.78
N THR A 81 4.26 -0.24 -4.10
CA THR A 81 5.22 0.12 -3.05
C THR A 81 4.62 -0.13 -1.68
N GLU A 82 5.47 -0.51 -0.73
CA GLU A 82 5.08 -0.79 0.64
C GLU A 82 6.17 -0.42 1.63
N ARG A 83 5.77 -0.11 2.86
CA ARG A 83 6.64 -0.18 4.02
C ARG A 83 6.24 -1.38 4.86
N TYR A 84 7.24 -2.19 5.23
CA TYR A 84 7.09 -3.21 6.26
C TYR A 84 8.14 -3.01 7.35
N HIS A 85 7.94 -3.63 8.51
CA HIS A 85 8.89 -3.53 9.62
C HIS A 85 8.93 -4.83 10.44
N HIS A 86 10.12 -5.19 10.94
CA HIS A 86 10.28 -6.33 11.86
C HIS A 86 9.74 -6.09 13.29
N SER A 87 9.02 -4.99 13.50
CA SER A 87 8.53 -4.50 14.80
C SER A 87 7.32 -3.61 14.55
N THR A 88 6.60 -3.22 15.60
CA THR A 88 5.51 -2.25 15.49
C THR A 88 6.03 -0.91 14.97
N PHE A 89 5.32 -0.33 14.01
CA PHE A 89 5.61 1.00 13.46
C PHE A 89 4.30 1.73 13.16
N GLY A 90 4.37 3.04 12.90
CA GLY A 90 3.17 3.82 12.65
C GLY A 90 3.45 5.21 12.10
N TYR A 91 2.36 5.90 11.75
CA TYR A 91 2.39 7.26 11.22
C TYR A 91 1.63 8.21 12.15
N ASP A 92 2.24 9.36 12.43
CA ASP A 92 1.57 10.45 13.13
C ASP A 92 0.83 11.34 12.14
N ILE A 93 -0.46 11.50 12.34
CA ILE A 93 -1.39 12.22 11.48
C ILE A 93 -1.81 13.49 12.21
N PRO A 94 -1.45 14.69 11.71
CA PRO A 94 -1.90 15.95 12.30
C PRO A 94 -3.42 16.10 12.24
N ILE A 95 -4.03 16.47 13.37
CA ILE A 95 -5.46 16.78 13.48
C ILE A 95 -5.58 18.17 14.10
N LYS A 96 -6.19 19.10 13.36
CA LYS A 96 -6.27 20.53 13.75
C LYS A 96 -7.68 20.98 14.12
N GLU A 97 -8.69 20.27 13.66
CA GLU A 97 -10.08 20.70 13.75
C GLU A 97 -10.96 19.57 14.25
N ASP A 98 -12.07 19.94 14.87
CA ASP A 98 -13.16 19.02 15.13
C ASP A 98 -13.86 18.67 13.82
N GLY A 99 -14.40 17.45 13.74
CA GLY A 99 -15.13 16.97 12.58
C GLY A 99 -15.19 15.46 12.47
N ASP A 100 -15.92 15.01 11.45
CA ASP A 100 -15.93 13.62 11.02
C ASP A 100 -14.79 13.39 10.02
N TYR A 101 -14.12 12.26 10.18
CA TYR A 101 -12.98 11.87 9.36
C TYR A 101 -13.14 10.43 8.90
N VAL A 102 -12.47 10.11 7.80
CA VAL A 102 -12.29 8.73 7.35
C VAL A 102 -10.82 8.55 6.97
N MET A 103 -10.19 7.58 7.64
CA MET A 103 -8.86 7.10 7.26
C MET A 103 -9.02 5.89 6.35
N VAL A 104 -8.34 5.90 5.21
CA VAL A 104 -8.31 4.79 4.26
C VAL A 104 -6.92 4.21 4.22
N LEU A 105 -6.80 2.95 4.61
CA LEU A 105 -5.55 2.20 4.65
C LEU A 105 -5.52 1.26 3.45
N LYS A 106 -4.47 1.38 2.62
CA LYS A 106 -4.32 0.64 1.37
C LYS A 106 -3.32 -0.49 1.54
N PHE A 107 -3.72 -1.68 1.10
CA PHE A 107 -2.95 -2.91 1.21
C PHE A 107 -2.98 -3.72 -0.08
N CYS A 108 -1.91 -4.47 -0.31
CA CYS A 108 -1.83 -5.52 -1.32
C CYS A 108 -0.84 -6.57 -0.84
N GLU A 109 -1.22 -7.84 -0.77
CA GLU A 109 -0.27 -8.92 -0.55
C GLU A 109 0.45 -9.21 -1.87
N VAL A 110 1.78 -9.12 -1.86
CA VAL A 110 2.60 -9.24 -3.08
C VAL A 110 3.65 -10.33 -2.98
N TYR A 111 3.82 -10.92 -1.80
CA TYR A 111 4.84 -11.89 -1.47
C TYR A 111 4.24 -13.26 -1.17
N PHE A 112 3.34 -13.34 -0.19
CA PHE A 112 2.75 -14.61 0.21
C PHE A 112 1.66 -15.07 -0.75
N ASN A 113 1.55 -16.39 -0.87
CA ASN A 113 0.63 -17.08 -1.77
C ASN A 113 -0.33 -18.02 -1.03
N ALA A 114 -0.48 -17.85 0.29
CA ALA A 114 -1.35 -18.64 1.14
C ALA A 114 -1.85 -17.78 2.30
N PRO A 115 -3.05 -18.05 2.83
CA PRO A 115 -3.52 -17.39 4.03
C PRO A 115 -2.63 -17.83 5.19
N ASN A 116 -2.78 -17.13 6.29
CA ASN A 116 -2.20 -17.43 7.57
C ASN A 116 -0.68 -17.20 7.65
N MET A 117 -0.07 -16.57 6.64
CA MET A 117 1.39 -16.34 6.55
C MET A 117 1.80 -14.98 7.14
N LYS A 118 1.01 -13.94 6.90
CA LYS A 118 1.22 -12.59 7.42
C LYS A 118 -0.06 -12.10 8.08
N VAL A 119 -0.01 -11.93 9.39
CA VAL A 119 -1.13 -11.44 10.20
C VAL A 119 -0.63 -10.42 11.20
N PHE A 120 -1.31 -9.29 11.26
CA PHE A 120 -0.98 -8.17 12.14
C PHE A 120 -2.22 -7.36 12.50
N ASP A 121 -2.21 -6.70 13.64
CA ASP A 121 -3.27 -5.78 14.04
C ASP A 121 -2.96 -4.35 13.59
N ILE A 122 -4.00 -3.53 13.53
CA ILE A 122 -3.90 -2.10 13.31
C ILE A 122 -4.60 -1.39 14.46
N VAL A 123 -3.86 -0.50 15.11
CA VAL A 123 -4.32 0.27 16.26
C VAL A 123 -4.33 1.74 15.93
N LEU A 124 -5.40 2.44 16.32
CA LEU A 124 -5.56 3.87 16.19
C LEU A 124 -5.47 4.53 17.57
N ASN A 125 -4.63 5.55 17.65
CA ASN A 125 -4.38 6.38 18.82
C ASN A 125 -3.92 5.59 20.07
N GLY A 126 -3.29 4.42 19.87
CA GLY A 126 -2.78 3.55 20.93
C GLY A 126 -3.84 2.70 21.66
N ASP A 127 -5.10 3.11 21.61
CA ASP A 127 -6.18 2.50 22.41
C ASP A 127 -7.17 1.68 21.56
N HIS A 128 -7.40 2.04 20.29
CA HIS A 128 -8.47 1.43 19.49
C HIS A 128 -7.92 0.41 18.50
N THR A 129 -8.24 -0.87 18.68
CA THR A 129 -7.95 -1.87 17.64
C THR A 129 -8.95 -1.71 16.50
N ILE A 130 -8.52 -1.07 15.41
CA ILE A 130 -9.38 -0.72 14.26
C ILE A 130 -9.46 -1.86 13.23
N VAL A 131 -8.44 -2.72 13.18
CA VAL A 131 -8.45 -3.98 12.40
C VAL A 131 -7.68 -5.02 13.19
N ALA A 132 -8.36 -6.09 13.61
CA ALA A 132 -7.72 -7.22 14.30
C ALA A 132 -7.39 -8.34 13.30
N ASP A 133 -6.25 -9.01 13.52
CA ASP A 133 -5.79 -10.17 12.76
C ASP A 133 -5.86 -9.98 11.23
N LEU A 134 -5.38 -8.84 10.72
CA LEU A 134 -5.42 -8.56 9.28
C LEU A 134 -4.52 -9.54 8.53
N ASP A 135 -5.16 -10.41 7.75
CA ASP A 135 -4.53 -11.26 6.74
C ASP A 135 -4.94 -10.80 5.34
N ILE A 136 -4.06 -10.05 4.67
CA ILE A 136 -4.40 -9.46 3.35
C ILE A 136 -4.62 -10.57 2.31
N TYR A 137 -3.86 -11.68 2.37
CA TYR A 137 -4.05 -12.79 1.45
C TYR A 137 -5.39 -13.48 1.67
N ASP A 138 -5.77 -13.75 2.92
CA ASP A 138 -7.06 -14.38 3.21
C ASP A 138 -8.24 -13.50 2.76
N ARG A 139 -8.09 -12.18 2.81
CA ARG A 139 -9.12 -11.23 2.35
C ARG A 139 -9.30 -11.21 0.84
N VAL A 140 -8.19 -11.15 0.08
CA VAL A 140 -8.25 -10.83 -1.36
C VAL A 140 -7.29 -11.62 -2.26
N GLY A 141 -6.41 -12.45 -1.69
CA GLY A 141 -5.35 -13.14 -2.41
C GLY A 141 -4.13 -12.25 -2.71
N GLN A 142 -3.24 -12.74 -3.58
CA GLN A 142 -2.03 -12.04 -4.00
C GLN A 142 -2.30 -11.10 -5.18
N GLY A 143 -1.70 -9.91 -5.19
CA GLY A 143 -1.78 -8.97 -6.30
C GLY A 143 -3.14 -8.30 -6.46
N VAL A 144 -3.95 -8.27 -5.40
CA VAL A 144 -5.28 -7.67 -5.41
C VAL A 144 -5.30 -6.53 -4.39
N ALA A 145 -5.80 -5.36 -4.81
CA ALA A 145 -5.96 -4.22 -3.92
C ALA A 145 -6.99 -4.51 -2.81
N HIS A 146 -6.66 -4.11 -1.58
CA HIS A 146 -7.54 -4.14 -0.41
C HIS A 146 -7.48 -2.80 0.31
N ASP A 147 -8.64 -2.28 0.69
CA ASP A 147 -8.78 -1.01 1.42
C ASP A 147 -9.56 -1.25 2.72
N GLU A 148 -9.03 -0.74 3.82
CA GLU A 148 -9.76 -0.62 5.08
C GLU A 148 -10.24 0.83 5.25
N TYR A 149 -11.53 1.01 5.53
CA TYR A 149 -12.16 2.32 5.69
C TYR A 149 -12.52 2.53 7.15
N VAL A 150 -11.86 3.49 7.79
CA VAL A 150 -11.92 3.69 9.24
C VAL A 150 -12.55 5.06 9.53
N PRO A 151 -13.88 5.14 9.69
CA PRO A 151 -14.54 6.36 10.13
C PRO A 151 -14.26 6.62 11.61
N PHE A 152 -13.94 7.87 11.95
CA PHE A 152 -13.80 8.34 13.32
C PHE A 152 -14.23 9.81 13.40
N SER A 153 -14.51 10.30 14.60
CA SER A 153 -14.79 11.72 14.81
C SER A 153 -13.85 12.32 15.83
N VAL A 154 -13.62 13.62 15.71
CA VAL A 154 -12.80 14.39 16.64
C VAL A 154 -13.65 15.51 17.21
N LYS A 155 -13.71 15.59 18.53
CA LYS A 155 -14.46 16.62 19.24
C LYS A 155 -13.74 17.03 20.51
N GLN A 156 -13.42 18.32 20.61
CA GLN A 156 -12.80 18.93 21.80
C GLN A 156 -11.52 18.20 22.24
N GLY A 157 -10.67 17.84 21.27
CA GLY A 157 -9.39 17.17 21.54
C GLY A 157 -9.48 15.70 21.91
N ARG A 158 -10.66 15.07 21.77
CA ARG A 158 -10.85 13.61 21.88
C ARG A 158 -11.16 13.00 20.53
N LEU A 159 -10.64 11.80 20.31
CA LEU A 159 -10.98 10.93 19.19
C LEU A 159 -12.06 9.95 19.63
N TYR A 160 -13.06 9.73 18.78
CA TYR A 160 -14.12 8.75 18.97
C TYR A 160 -14.10 7.77 17.81
N TYR A 161 -13.96 6.50 18.12
CA TYR A 161 -14.04 5.40 17.16
C TYR A 161 -15.02 4.36 17.68
N SER A 162 -16.05 4.06 16.89
CA SER A 162 -17.18 3.24 17.33
C SER A 162 -17.81 3.78 18.64
N GLU A 163 -17.83 3.01 19.71
CA GLU A 163 -18.37 3.39 21.03
C GLU A 163 -17.27 3.81 22.03
N GLU A 164 -16.01 3.86 21.59
CA GLU A 164 -14.85 4.16 22.42
C GLU A 164 -14.31 5.57 22.15
N GLU A 165 -13.66 6.15 23.17
CA GLU A 165 -12.98 7.44 23.07
C GLU A 165 -11.54 7.38 23.61
N SER A 166 -10.67 8.24 23.07
CA SER A 166 -9.30 8.44 23.55
C SER A 166 -8.87 9.91 23.41
N ASP A 167 -7.91 10.33 24.24
CA ASP A 167 -7.37 11.70 24.18
C ASP A 167 -6.41 11.88 22.99
N ILE A 168 -6.51 13.01 22.29
CA ILE A 168 -5.54 13.39 21.26
C ILE A 168 -4.42 14.17 21.91
N ARG A 169 -3.19 13.66 21.83
CA ARG A 169 -2.00 14.29 22.43
C ARG A 169 -1.16 14.98 21.36
N GLY A 170 -0.77 16.23 21.63
CA GLY A 170 0.13 16.99 20.75
C GLY A 170 -0.46 17.33 19.37
N GLY A 171 -1.79 17.36 19.23
CA GLY A 171 -2.48 17.69 17.97
C GLY A 171 -2.28 16.64 16.87
N LYS A 172 -1.98 15.39 17.25
CA LYS A 172 -1.79 14.29 16.31
C LYS A 172 -2.47 13.03 16.83
N ILE A 173 -3.00 12.25 15.91
CA ILE A 173 -3.39 10.86 16.15
C ILE A 173 -2.35 9.95 15.52
N ARG A 174 -2.25 8.71 15.97
CA ARG A 174 -1.27 7.77 15.46
C ARG A 174 -1.94 6.50 14.97
N VAL A 175 -1.65 6.07 13.75
CA VAL A 175 -2.02 4.73 13.27
C VAL A 175 -0.80 3.83 13.35
N GLU A 176 -0.95 2.69 14.03
CA GLU A 176 0.13 1.75 14.30
C GLU A 176 -0.19 0.37 13.74
N PHE A 177 0.79 -0.24 13.10
CA PHE A 177 0.73 -1.60 12.57
C PHE A 177 1.51 -2.50 13.52
N ILE A 178 0.78 -3.32 14.27
CA ILE A 178 1.30 -4.07 15.42
C ILE A 178 2.01 -5.33 14.95
N LYS A 179 3.25 -5.54 15.39
CA LYS A 179 3.95 -6.79 15.12
C LYS A 179 3.32 -7.94 15.91
N GLY A 180 2.58 -8.80 15.21
CA GLY A 180 2.11 -10.08 15.73
C GLY A 180 3.19 -11.17 15.77
N TYR A 181 2.80 -12.41 16.05
CA TYR A 181 3.72 -13.57 16.13
C TYR A 181 4.11 -14.16 14.76
N ARG A 182 3.42 -13.79 13.68
CA ARG A 182 3.70 -14.28 12.33
C ARG A 182 4.76 -13.44 11.65
N ASP A 183 4.53 -13.03 10.42
CA ASP A 183 5.44 -12.18 9.67
C ASP A 183 5.26 -10.67 10.00
N ASN A 184 5.86 -9.80 9.21
CA ASN A 184 6.01 -8.37 9.46
C ASN A 184 4.75 -7.58 9.08
N PRO A 185 4.29 -6.64 9.92
CA PRO A 185 3.26 -5.68 9.55
C PRO A 185 3.72 -4.84 8.36
N LYS A 186 2.77 -4.42 7.53
CA LYS A 186 3.03 -3.60 6.34
C LYS A 186 1.87 -2.70 5.99
N ILE A 187 2.13 -1.67 5.19
CA ILE A 187 1.12 -0.86 4.52
C ILE A 187 1.65 -0.37 3.17
N ASN A 188 0.76 -0.17 2.20
CA ASN A 188 1.11 0.35 0.89
C ASN A 188 0.88 1.87 0.79
N ALA A 189 -0.25 2.37 1.27
CA ALA A 189 -0.53 3.80 1.34
C ALA A 189 -1.59 4.11 2.40
N VAL A 190 -1.65 5.34 2.88
CA VAL A 190 -2.74 5.83 3.73
C VAL A 190 -3.12 7.23 3.31
N TYR A 191 -4.41 7.54 3.37
CA TYR A 191 -4.89 8.92 3.36
C TYR A 191 -6.02 9.11 4.38
N VAL A 192 -6.22 10.36 4.79
CA VAL A 192 -7.29 10.78 5.69
C VAL A 192 -8.01 11.96 5.08
N ILE A 193 -9.33 11.85 5.02
CA ILE A 193 -10.21 12.95 4.65
C ILE A 193 -11.00 13.45 5.85
N LYS A 194 -11.31 14.74 5.87
CA LYS A 194 -12.40 15.31 6.65
C LYS A 194 -13.69 15.16 5.84
N GLY A 195 -14.61 14.32 6.32
CA GLY A 195 -15.81 13.94 5.58
C GLY A 195 -16.41 12.63 6.07
N LYS A 196 -17.32 12.06 5.27
CA LYS A 196 -18.06 10.85 5.59
C LYS A 196 -17.66 9.69 4.67
N PRO A 197 -17.89 8.42 5.07
CA PRO A 197 -17.61 7.27 4.21
C PRO A 197 -18.32 7.29 2.85
N SER A 198 -19.46 7.98 2.75
CA SER A 198 -20.19 8.17 1.49
C SER A 198 -19.41 8.98 0.45
N ASP A 199 -18.44 9.78 0.91
CA ASP A 199 -17.70 10.71 0.07
C ASP A 199 -16.51 10.04 -0.61
N ILE A 200 -16.27 8.76 -0.28
CA ILE A 200 -15.12 7.98 -0.75
C ILE A 200 -15.59 6.87 -1.69
N PRO A 201 -15.06 6.82 -2.93
CA PRO A 201 -15.25 5.69 -3.82
C PRO A 201 -14.69 4.40 -3.20
N LYS A 202 -15.54 3.37 -3.19
CA LYS A 202 -15.12 2.03 -2.77
C LYS A 202 -14.41 1.31 -3.90
N LEU A 203 -13.46 0.45 -3.55
CA LEU A 203 -12.90 -0.50 -4.53
C LEU A 203 -14.04 -1.33 -5.15
N PRO A 204 -13.98 -1.64 -6.46
CA PRO A 204 -14.89 -2.58 -7.10
C PRO A 204 -14.97 -3.90 -6.32
N SER A 205 -16.10 -4.60 -6.37
CA SER A 205 -16.22 -5.94 -5.80
C SER A 205 -15.22 -6.89 -6.46
N MET A 206 -14.87 -7.97 -5.76
CA MET A 206 -14.12 -9.07 -6.39
C MET A 206 -14.95 -9.61 -7.56
N PRO A 207 -14.32 -9.95 -8.71
CA PRO A 207 -15.02 -10.69 -9.74
C PRO A 207 -15.49 -12.02 -9.13
N GLU A 208 -16.73 -12.42 -9.40
CA GLU A 208 -17.21 -13.74 -8.98
C GLU A 208 -16.31 -14.83 -9.61
N MET A 209 -16.07 -15.92 -8.88
CA MET A 209 -15.13 -17.00 -9.24
C MET A 209 -15.36 -17.66 -10.62
N GLU A 210 -16.43 -17.32 -11.33
CA GLU A 210 -16.76 -17.88 -12.64
C GLU A 210 -15.83 -17.37 -13.76
N ASP A 211 -15.19 -16.21 -13.60
CA ASP A 211 -14.31 -15.61 -14.63
C ASP A 211 -12.84 -16.08 -14.57
N TRP A 212 -12.45 -16.86 -13.55
CA TRP A 212 -11.06 -17.34 -13.41
C TRP A 212 -10.71 -18.58 -14.25
N LYS A 213 -11.68 -19.19 -14.94
CA LYS A 213 -11.44 -20.39 -15.77
C LYS A 213 -10.73 -20.14 -17.10
N VAL A 214 -10.37 -18.90 -17.45
CA VAL A 214 -9.89 -18.58 -18.82
C VAL A 214 -8.38 -18.28 -18.89
N VAL A 215 -7.62 -18.27 -17.78
CA VAL A 215 -6.23 -17.76 -17.81
C VAL A 215 -5.13 -18.81 -17.64
N GLU A 216 -5.43 -20.12 -17.63
CA GLU A 216 -4.39 -21.17 -17.56
C GLU A 216 -3.81 -21.61 -18.93
N ASP A 217 -4.38 -21.19 -20.07
CA ASP A 217 -4.00 -21.73 -21.39
C ASP A 217 -3.17 -20.77 -22.29
N VAL A 218 -2.19 -20.03 -21.74
CA VAL A 218 -1.17 -19.39 -22.61
C VAL A 218 0.24 -19.49 -22.00
N GLU A 219 0.79 -20.70 -21.97
CA GLU A 219 2.24 -20.87 -22.04
C GLU A 219 2.68 -21.02 -23.50
N GLY A 220 3.61 -20.16 -23.92
CA GLY A 220 4.44 -20.38 -25.11
C GLY A 220 4.51 -19.20 -26.06
N GLU A 221 5.49 -18.31 -25.86
CA GLU A 221 6.52 -18.04 -26.87
C GLU A 221 7.49 -16.94 -26.43
N LYS A 222 8.79 -17.24 -26.59
CA LYS A 222 9.90 -16.29 -26.45
C LYS A 222 10.02 -15.44 -27.72
N GLN A 223 10.37 -14.16 -27.53
CA GLN A 223 11.38 -13.35 -28.25
C GLN A 223 10.89 -11.96 -28.68
N GLY A 224 11.83 -11.00 -28.64
CA GLY A 224 11.81 -9.81 -29.50
C GLY A 224 11.68 -8.47 -28.76
N GLY A 225 12.79 -7.76 -28.58
CA GLY A 225 12.84 -6.49 -27.85
C GLY A 225 12.31 -5.28 -28.62
N ALA A 226 12.01 -4.21 -27.87
CA ALA A 226 12.02 -2.83 -28.34
C ALA A 226 12.25 -1.88 -27.15
N GLY A 227 13.25 -1.02 -27.27
CA GLY A 227 13.64 -0.08 -26.22
C GLY A 227 12.58 0.98 -25.94
N ARG A 228 12.35 1.25 -24.65
CA ARG A 228 11.75 2.49 -24.17
C ARG A 228 12.65 3.08 -23.08
N THR A 229 12.94 4.37 -23.23
CA THR A 229 13.74 5.22 -22.35
C THR A 229 13.23 5.14 -20.92
N ARG A 230 13.98 4.40 -20.09
CA ARG A 230 13.73 4.28 -18.65
C ARG A 230 14.35 5.49 -17.95
N ARG A 231 13.53 6.24 -17.22
CA ARG A 231 14.01 7.14 -16.16
C ARG A 231 14.75 6.29 -15.12
N PRO A 232 15.87 6.74 -14.53
CA PRO A 232 16.66 5.91 -13.64
C PRO A 232 15.91 5.70 -12.33
N SER A 233 15.19 4.57 -12.23
CA SER A 233 14.84 4.00 -10.93
C SER A 233 16.12 3.43 -10.32
N GLY A 234 16.34 3.68 -9.02
CA GLY A 234 17.46 3.09 -8.29
C GLY A 234 17.50 1.56 -8.37
N PRO A 235 18.54 0.93 -7.81
CA PRO A 235 18.66 -0.53 -7.77
C PRO A 235 17.39 -1.16 -7.19
N ARG A 236 16.89 -2.22 -7.84
CA ARG A 236 15.72 -2.96 -7.36
C ARG A 236 16.02 -3.54 -5.98
N THR A 237 15.05 -3.45 -5.06
CA THR A 237 15.21 -4.04 -3.72
C THR A 237 15.34 -5.56 -3.86
N PRO A 238 16.40 -6.18 -3.29
CA PRO A 238 16.55 -7.64 -3.29
C PRO A 238 15.43 -8.31 -2.49
N ASP A 239 15.13 -9.57 -2.81
CA ASP A 239 14.12 -10.34 -2.07
C ASP A 239 14.51 -10.41 -0.58
N PRO A 240 13.67 -9.91 0.34
CA PRO A 240 14.00 -9.87 1.76
C PRO A 240 14.07 -11.26 2.43
N TYR A 241 13.66 -12.32 1.73
CA TYR A 241 13.74 -13.70 2.20
C TYR A 241 14.61 -14.58 1.30
N ALA A 242 15.40 -14.00 0.38
CA ALA A 242 16.42 -14.78 -0.32
C ALA A 242 17.44 -15.31 0.70
N VAL A 243 17.51 -16.63 0.83
CA VAL A 243 18.59 -17.28 1.57
C VAL A 243 19.89 -17.05 0.81
N ASP A 244 20.88 -16.43 1.46
CA ASP A 244 22.22 -16.31 0.91
C ASP A 244 22.88 -17.70 0.99
N ASP A 245 22.88 -18.43 -0.12
CA ASP A 245 23.47 -19.78 -0.26
C ASP A 245 24.94 -19.84 0.19
N SER A 246 25.61 -18.68 0.25
CA SER A 246 26.97 -18.52 0.80
C SER A 246 27.08 -19.00 2.26
N SER A 247 26.00 -18.83 3.04
CA SER A 247 25.91 -19.22 4.46
C SER A 247 25.88 -20.74 4.64
N LEU A 248 25.29 -21.46 3.68
CA LEU A 248 25.18 -22.93 3.69
C LEU A 248 26.48 -23.60 3.22
N MET A 249 27.29 -22.90 2.43
CA MET A 249 28.56 -23.42 1.90
C MET A 249 29.73 -23.21 2.87
N LEU A 250 29.64 -22.26 3.80
CA LEU A 250 30.70 -21.94 4.76
C LEU A 250 31.06 -23.12 5.69
N PRO A 251 30.11 -23.88 6.26
CA PRO A 251 30.41 -25.10 7.02
C PRO A 251 31.06 -26.20 6.16
N VAL A 252 30.67 -26.30 4.88
CA VAL A 252 31.21 -27.28 3.94
C VAL A 252 32.67 -26.98 3.59
N PHE A 253 33.02 -25.71 3.35
CA PHE A 253 34.40 -25.30 3.11
C PHE A 253 35.29 -25.47 4.33
N VAL A 254 34.78 -25.17 5.54
CA VAL A 254 35.49 -25.41 6.80
C VAL A 254 35.74 -26.91 7.01
N ALA A 255 34.75 -27.76 6.72
CA ALA A 255 34.89 -29.21 6.82
C ALA A 255 35.94 -29.75 5.83
N ILE A 256 35.91 -29.32 4.56
CA ILE A 256 36.89 -29.74 3.54
C ILE A 256 38.31 -29.24 3.90
N GLY A 257 38.45 -28.00 4.34
CA GLY A 257 39.72 -27.40 4.73
C GLY A 257 40.36 -28.07 5.95
N ALA A 258 39.56 -28.55 6.92
CA ALA A 258 40.05 -29.29 8.08
C ALA A 258 40.37 -30.77 7.77
N PHE A 259 39.70 -31.36 6.78
CA PHE A 259 39.85 -32.78 6.44
C PHE A 259 41.10 -33.07 5.60
N ILE A 260 41.49 -32.16 4.70
CA ILE A 260 42.65 -32.34 3.81
C ILE A 260 43.98 -32.50 4.58
N PRO A 261 44.30 -31.68 5.60
CA PRO A 261 45.51 -31.87 6.41
C PRO A 261 45.49 -33.17 7.21
N LEU A 262 44.32 -33.55 7.76
CA LEU A 262 44.16 -34.78 8.52
C LEU A 262 44.37 -36.02 7.64
N LEU A 263 43.86 -36.00 6.41
CA LEU A 263 44.08 -37.06 5.43
C LEU A 263 45.57 -37.18 5.05
N PHE A 264 46.27 -36.04 4.88
CA PHE A 264 47.71 -36.03 4.59
C PHE A 264 48.55 -36.58 5.76
N CYS A 265 48.18 -36.24 7.00
CA CYS A 265 48.84 -36.77 8.19
C CYS A 265 48.58 -38.26 8.44
N LEU A 266 47.40 -38.78 8.06
CA LEU A 266 47.02 -40.18 8.25
C LEU A 266 47.52 -41.10 7.12
N CYS A 267 47.68 -40.59 5.90
CA CYS A 267 48.06 -41.41 4.74
C CYS A 267 49.58 -41.52 4.48
N LYS A 268 50.45 -40.82 5.23
CA LYS A 268 51.93 -40.82 5.02
C LYS A 268 52.31 -40.80 3.53
N LEU A 269 51.89 -39.76 2.82
CA LEU A 269 52.49 -39.35 1.53
C LEU A 269 53.53 -38.26 1.78
#